data_AF-A0A8C7V6E5-F1
#
_entry.id   AF-A0A8C7V6E5-F1
#
_cell.length_a   1.000
_cell.length_b   1.000
_cell.length_c   1.000
_cell.angle_alpha   90.00
_cell.angle_beta   90.00
_cell.angle_gamma   90.00
#
_symmetry.space_group_name_H-M   'P 1'
#
loop_
_entity.id
_entity.type
_entity.pdbx_description
1 polymer ?
#
loop_
_entity_poly.entity_id
_entity_poly.type
_entity_poly.pdbx_seq_one_letter_code
_entity_poly.pdbx_strand_id
1 'polypeptide(L)'
;MAAPAQISQDELEELREAFAKIDVDSHGHIGTDELNDLFKAANLPLPGYRVREIIQDLTKTGDLHDGKVTFNEFANVVHGLKSTEVAKTFKKAINKKEGINAVAGTSEQSSSGTQHSYSEEEKVAFVNDDTIVTWVNDTLTQAGKGTISGFKDGSIATSMPVLDLIDAIQPGSIRYDLIKVEDLTEEEKLNNAKYAISMARKIGARVYALPEDLVEVKPKMVMTVFACLMARGMKRV
;
A
#
# COMPACT_ATOMS: atom_id res chain seq x y z
N MET A 1 -15.95 37.82 0.10
CA MET A 1 -15.12 37.32 1.22
C MET A 1 -15.71 35.99 1.64
N ALA A 2 -14.97 34.88 1.49
CA ALA A 2 -15.41 33.59 2.01
C ALA A 2 -15.16 33.57 3.52
N ALA A 3 -16.19 33.26 4.31
CA ALA A 3 -16.06 33.10 5.75
C ALA A 3 -15.11 31.93 6.06
N PRO A 4 -14.27 32.02 7.11
CA PRO A 4 -13.49 30.88 7.57
C PRO A 4 -14.47 29.76 7.98
N ALA A 5 -14.21 28.54 7.53
CA ALA A 5 -14.99 27.36 7.93
C ALA A 5 -14.96 27.26 9.47
N GLN A 6 -16.09 27.53 10.10
CA GLN A 6 -16.27 27.34 11.53
C GLN A 6 -16.57 25.87 11.76
N ILE A 7 -15.64 25.18 12.44
CA ILE A 7 -15.87 23.82 12.96
C ILE A 7 -17.11 23.91 13.84
N SER A 8 -18.12 23.09 13.56
CA SER A 8 -19.32 23.06 14.40
C SER A 8 -18.97 22.50 15.79
N GLN A 9 -19.74 22.90 16.82
CA GLN A 9 -19.48 22.44 18.19
C GLN A 9 -19.52 20.91 18.29
N ASP A 10 -20.44 20.28 17.56
CA ASP A 10 -20.59 18.81 17.51
C ASP A 10 -19.35 18.13 16.86
N GLU A 11 -18.83 18.67 15.75
CA GLU A 11 -17.61 18.15 15.12
C GLU A 11 -16.38 18.33 16.02
N LEU A 12 -16.31 19.43 16.79
CA LEU A 12 -15.22 19.65 17.72
C LEU A 12 -15.24 18.65 18.89
N GLU A 13 -16.44 18.30 19.36
CA GLU A 13 -16.67 17.29 20.40
C GLU A 13 -16.25 15.89 19.90
N GLU A 14 -16.67 15.51 18.68
CA GLU A 14 -16.29 14.24 18.04
C GLU A 14 -14.77 14.12 17.84
N LEU A 15 -14.12 15.21 17.40
CA LEU A 15 -12.67 15.25 17.25
C LEU A 15 -11.95 15.10 18.59
N ARG A 16 -12.52 15.68 19.65
CA ARG A 16 -11.95 15.60 21.00
C ARG A 16 -12.08 14.19 21.57
N GLU A 17 -13.20 13.53 21.35
CA GLU A 17 -13.37 12.12 21.70
C GLU A 17 -12.42 11.22 20.91
N ALA A 18 -12.26 11.46 19.61
CA ALA A 18 -11.32 10.72 18.76
C ALA A 18 -9.88 10.90 19.25
N PHE A 19 -9.49 12.13 19.59
CA PHE A 19 -8.17 12.44 20.15
C PHE A 19 -7.94 11.70 21.47
N ALA A 20 -8.90 11.76 22.40
CA ALA A 20 -8.82 11.07 23.69
C ALA A 20 -8.77 9.54 23.55
N LYS A 21 -9.36 8.97 22.48
CA LYS A 21 -9.25 7.53 22.19
C LYS A 21 -7.87 7.14 21.63
N ILE A 22 -7.09 8.09 21.11
CA ILE A 22 -5.76 7.84 20.53
C ILE A 22 -4.66 8.09 21.56
N ASP A 23 -4.79 9.15 22.35
CA ASP A 23 -3.93 9.53 23.47
C ASP A 23 -4.19 8.59 24.68
N VAL A 24 -3.60 7.39 24.63
CA VAL A 24 -3.91 6.29 25.57
C VAL A 24 -3.39 6.60 26.98
N ASP A 25 -2.24 7.27 27.07
CA ASP A 25 -1.63 7.69 28.34
C ASP A 25 -2.18 9.05 28.83
N SER A 26 -3.09 9.67 28.08
CA SER A 26 -3.78 10.92 28.43
C SER A 26 -2.82 12.08 28.71
N HIS A 27 -1.68 12.09 28.03
CA HIS A 27 -0.65 13.10 28.22
C HIS A 27 -0.91 14.37 27.41
N GLY A 28 -1.99 14.41 26.61
CA GLY A 28 -2.46 15.57 25.87
C GLY A 28 -1.85 15.72 24.47
N HIS A 29 -1.08 14.72 24.02
CA HIS A 29 -0.44 14.72 22.71
C HIS A 29 -0.57 13.34 22.06
N ILE A 30 -0.45 13.27 20.74
CA ILE A 30 -0.38 12.01 19.99
C ILE A 30 1.04 11.83 19.46
N GLY A 31 1.70 10.76 19.91
CA GLY A 31 3.04 10.37 19.47
C GLY A 31 3.03 9.39 18.28
N THR A 32 4.24 9.03 17.83
CA THR A 32 4.46 8.03 16.78
C THR A 32 3.86 6.67 17.10
N ASP A 33 3.96 6.24 18.34
CA ASP A 33 3.55 4.90 18.76
C ASP A 33 2.02 4.81 18.85
N GLU A 34 1.38 5.82 19.41
CA GLU A 34 -0.08 5.91 19.54
C GLU A 34 -0.78 6.02 18.18
N LEU A 35 -0.20 6.82 17.28
CA LEU A 35 -0.70 6.93 15.92
C LEU A 35 -0.52 5.61 15.16
N ASN A 36 0.61 4.93 15.34
CA ASN A 36 0.86 3.62 14.75
C ASN A 36 -0.14 2.57 15.26
N ASP A 37 -0.42 2.57 16.56
CA ASP A 37 -1.36 1.64 17.18
C ASP A 37 -2.80 1.91 16.76
N LEU A 38 -3.18 3.18 16.53
CA LEU A 38 -4.45 3.53 15.88
C LEU A 38 -4.57 2.87 14.50
N PHE A 39 -3.55 2.98 13.66
CA PHE A 39 -3.56 2.42 12.31
C PHE A 39 -3.57 0.88 12.31
N LYS A 40 -2.83 0.24 13.23
CA LYS A 40 -2.92 -1.21 13.44
C LYS A 40 -4.32 -1.63 13.87
N ALA A 41 -4.91 -0.94 14.84
CA ALA A 41 -6.26 -1.23 15.33
C ALA A 41 -7.33 -1.07 14.23
N ALA A 42 -7.13 -0.14 13.30
CA ALA A 42 -8.00 0.03 12.13
C ALA A 42 -7.84 -1.06 11.06
N ASN A 43 -6.93 -2.01 11.25
CA ASN A 43 -6.50 -3.00 10.25
C ASN A 43 -5.91 -2.33 8.99
N LEU A 44 -5.19 -1.23 9.21
CA LEU A 44 -4.47 -0.43 8.22
C LEU A 44 -3.03 -0.18 8.70
N PRO A 45 -2.23 -1.22 8.99
CA PRO A 45 -0.89 -1.04 9.54
C PRO A 45 -0.02 -0.24 8.56
N LEU A 46 0.58 0.84 9.04
CA LEU A 46 1.47 1.68 8.26
C LEU A 46 2.93 1.46 8.67
N PRO A 47 3.88 1.51 7.72
CA PRO A 47 5.30 1.54 8.05
C PRO A 47 5.66 2.72 8.95
N GLY A 48 6.56 2.53 9.91
CA GLY A 48 6.94 3.59 10.86
C GLY A 48 7.52 4.86 10.22
N TYR A 49 8.01 4.81 8.97
CA TYR A 49 8.40 6.03 8.24
C TYR A 49 7.18 6.82 7.74
N ARG A 50 6.10 6.14 7.32
CA ARG A 50 4.84 6.79 6.93
C ARG A 50 4.15 7.42 8.12
N VAL A 51 4.15 6.74 9.26
CA VAL A 51 3.63 7.30 10.52
C VAL A 51 4.40 8.57 10.89
N ARG A 52 5.74 8.57 10.76
CA ARG A 52 6.58 9.74 10.98
C ARG A 52 6.34 10.86 9.97
N GLU A 53 6.16 10.53 8.69
CA GLU A 53 5.81 11.49 7.65
C GLU A 53 4.45 12.14 7.93
N ILE A 54 3.46 11.35 8.35
CA ILE A 54 2.14 11.86 8.76
C ILE A 54 2.28 12.77 9.98
N ILE A 55 3.08 12.43 10.99
CA ILE A 55 3.33 13.31 12.15
C ILE A 55 4.05 14.59 11.76
N GLN A 56 5.04 14.50 10.87
CA GLN A 56 5.71 15.69 10.34
C GLN A 56 4.72 16.57 9.59
N ASP A 57 3.83 15.98 8.80
CA ASP A 57 2.77 16.70 8.10
C ASP A 57 1.75 17.31 9.07
N LEU A 58 1.39 16.61 10.15
CA LEU A 58 0.48 17.07 11.20
C LEU A 58 1.06 18.24 12.00
N THR A 59 2.38 18.25 12.22
CA THR A 59 3.11 19.28 13.00
C THR A 59 3.63 20.45 12.16
N LYS A 60 3.46 20.42 10.81
CA LYS A 60 3.87 21.52 9.92
C LYS A 60 3.23 22.87 10.25
N THR A 61 2.09 22.87 10.93
CA THR A 61 1.33 24.07 11.29
C THR A 61 1.58 24.55 12.73
N GLY A 62 2.37 23.82 13.52
CA GLY A 62 2.67 24.15 14.91
C GLY A 62 4.03 24.83 15.13
N ASP A 63 4.18 25.50 16.28
CA ASP A 63 5.37 26.26 16.66
C ASP A 63 6.54 25.37 17.15
N LEU A 64 6.30 24.08 17.44
CA LEU A 64 7.31 23.12 17.92
C LEU A 64 7.37 21.87 17.03
N HIS A 65 8.55 21.57 16.50
CA HIS A 65 8.87 20.28 15.87
C HIS A 65 9.29 19.24 16.91
N ASP A 66 8.48 19.01 17.94
CA ASP A 66 8.79 18.04 19.00
C ASP A 66 8.40 16.59 18.64
N GLY A 67 7.80 16.40 17.45
CA GLY A 67 7.34 15.10 16.97
C GLY A 67 6.07 14.61 17.65
N LYS A 68 5.32 15.51 18.30
CA LYS A 68 4.06 15.23 18.98
C LYS A 68 2.95 16.06 18.37
N VAL A 69 1.76 15.49 18.28
CA VAL A 69 0.59 16.16 17.69
C VAL A 69 -0.37 16.59 18.79
N THR A 70 -0.56 17.89 18.95
CA THR A 70 -1.53 18.48 19.89
C THR A 70 -2.96 18.36 19.36
N PHE A 71 -3.94 18.52 20.24
CA PHE A 71 -5.36 18.55 19.84
C PHE A 71 -5.66 19.61 18.77
N ASN A 72 -5.05 20.80 18.89
CA ASN A 72 -5.27 21.87 17.91
C ASN A 72 -4.70 21.52 16.54
N GLU A 73 -3.53 20.89 16.48
CA GLU A 73 -2.93 20.42 15.22
C GLU A 73 -3.76 19.29 14.61
N PHE A 74 -4.18 18.32 15.43
CA PHE A 74 -5.09 17.26 15.03
C PHE A 74 -6.40 17.82 14.44
N ALA A 75 -7.06 18.74 15.15
CA ALA A 75 -8.32 19.33 14.72
C ALA A 75 -8.14 20.15 13.44
N ASN A 76 -7.07 20.96 13.36
CA ASN A 76 -6.74 21.72 12.16
C ASN A 76 -6.45 20.83 10.96
N VAL A 77 -5.89 19.64 11.16
CA VAL A 77 -5.57 18.72 10.07
C VAL A 77 -6.80 17.92 9.62
N VAL A 78 -7.60 17.41 10.56
CA VAL A 78 -8.83 16.68 10.22
C VAL A 78 -9.87 17.60 9.56
N HIS A 79 -9.87 18.89 9.92
CA HIS A 79 -10.74 19.91 9.34
C HIS A 79 -10.13 20.59 8.09
N GLY A 80 -8.83 20.87 8.10
CA GLY A 80 -8.12 21.62 7.06
C GLY A 80 -7.68 20.79 5.85
N LEU A 81 -7.52 19.47 6.00
CA LEU A 81 -7.25 18.59 4.86
C LEU A 81 -8.53 18.40 4.04
N LYS A 82 -8.69 19.26 3.04
CA LYS A 82 -9.53 18.95 1.88
C LYS A 82 -9.04 17.62 1.26
N SER A 83 -9.86 16.58 1.38
CA SER A 83 -9.84 15.30 0.63
C SER A 83 -8.50 14.66 0.26
N THR A 84 -7.44 14.79 1.06
CA THR A 84 -6.23 13.97 0.87
C THR A 84 -6.48 12.53 1.33
N GLU A 85 -5.79 11.59 0.68
CA GLU A 85 -5.89 10.15 0.97
C GLU A 85 -5.53 9.83 2.43
N VAL A 86 -4.61 10.60 3.01
CA VAL A 86 -4.23 10.54 4.43
C VAL A 86 -5.43 10.88 5.33
N ALA A 87 -6.15 11.98 5.07
CA ALA A 87 -7.32 12.37 5.86
C ALA A 87 -8.46 11.34 5.74
N LYS A 88 -8.66 10.75 4.55
CA LYS A 88 -9.64 9.67 4.34
C LYS A 88 -9.28 8.42 5.14
N THR A 89 -8.01 8.03 5.11
CA THR A 89 -7.49 6.87 5.85
C THR A 89 -7.60 7.09 7.36
N PHE A 90 -7.30 8.29 7.83
CA PHE A 90 -7.41 8.68 9.22
C PHE A 90 -8.86 8.69 9.73
N LYS A 91 -9.79 9.32 8.98
CA LYS A 91 -11.23 9.28 9.29
C LYS A 91 -11.79 7.86 9.30
N LYS A 92 -11.35 7.02 8.36
CA LYS A 92 -11.73 5.59 8.31
C LYS A 92 -11.21 4.82 9.53
N ALA A 93 -10.00 5.12 10.00
CA ALA A 93 -9.42 4.51 11.19
C ALA A 93 -10.16 4.91 12.47
N ILE A 94 -10.51 6.20 12.61
CA ILE A 94 -11.28 6.73 13.73
C ILE A 94 -12.68 6.10 13.79
N ASN A 95 -13.44 6.12 12.69
CA ASN A 95 -14.81 5.61 12.65
C ASN A 95 -14.87 4.09 12.85
N LYS A 96 -13.82 3.36 12.45
CA LYS A 96 -13.78 1.89 12.61
C LYS A 96 -13.41 1.46 14.04
N LYS A 97 -12.77 2.34 14.83
CA LYS A 97 -12.41 2.08 16.24
C LYS A 97 -13.64 2.05 17.16
N GLU A 98 -14.81 2.54 16.72
CA GLU A 98 -16.07 2.45 17.49
C GLU A 98 -16.52 0.99 17.78
N GLY A 99 -16.09 0.02 16.99
CA GLY A 99 -16.56 -1.37 17.08
C GLY A 99 -15.61 -2.37 17.74
N ILE A 100 -14.40 -1.97 18.12
CA ILE A 100 -13.35 -2.91 18.54
C ILE A 100 -12.97 -2.60 19.99
N ASN A 101 -13.72 -3.18 20.93
CA ASN A 101 -13.34 -3.16 22.33
C ASN A 101 -11.94 -3.74 22.52
N ALA A 102 -11.15 -3.00 23.30
CA ALA A 102 -9.79 -3.29 23.66
C ALA A 102 -9.59 -4.75 24.10
N VAL A 103 -8.58 -5.39 23.54
CA VAL A 103 -7.92 -6.51 24.21
C VAL A 103 -6.53 -6.03 24.59
N ALA A 104 -6.40 -5.67 25.87
CA ALA A 104 -5.13 -5.59 26.55
C ALA A 104 -4.44 -6.97 26.54
N GLY A 105 -3.11 -6.95 26.39
CA GLY A 105 -2.23 -8.13 26.39
C GLY A 105 -1.62 -8.37 25.00
N THR A 106 -0.30 -8.34 24.79
CA THR A 106 0.74 -8.96 25.61
C THR A 106 2.13 -8.36 25.31
N SER A 107 2.90 -8.22 26.39
CA SER A 107 4.37 -8.29 26.49
C SER A 107 5.24 -7.06 26.18
N GLU A 108 5.65 -6.41 27.28
CA GLU A 108 6.70 -5.40 27.44
C GLU A 108 8.14 -5.96 27.31
N GLN A 109 8.37 -7.00 26.50
CA GLN A 109 9.70 -7.57 26.30
C GLN A 109 9.96 -7.84 24.82
N SER A 110 10.19 -6.77 24.07
CA SER A 110 10.90 -6.80 22.78
C SER A 110 11.37 -5.39 22.40
N SER A 111 11.99 -4.66 23.34
CA SER A 111 12.55 -3.32 23.11
C SER A 111 14.07 -3.30 23.35
N SER A 112 14.79 -4.19 22.69
CA SER A 112 16.26 -4.16 22.69
C SER A 112 16.82 -4.68 21.36
N GLY A 113 17.02 -3.75 20.43
CA GLY A 113 18.21 -3.81 19.57
C GLY A 113 18.20 -4.73 18.35
N THR A 114 17.08 -5.13 17.78
CA THR A 114 17.07 -5.67 16.41
C THR A 114 17.03 -4.55 15.38
N GLN A 115 18.19 -3.92 15.16
CA GLN A 115 18.42 -3.04 14.02
C GLN A 115 18.57 -3.91 12.77
N HIS A 116 17.46 -4.21 12.10
CA HIS A 116 17.52 -4.77 10.75
C HIS A 116 17.78 -3.61 9.80
N SER A 117 18.94 -3.63 9.15
CA SER A 117 19.22 -2.77 8.00
C SER A 117 18.27 -3.16 6.87
N TYR A 118 17.10 -2.52 6.80
CA TYR A 118 16.15 -2.74 5.73
C TYR A 118 16.81 -2.36 4.41
N SER A 119 16.93 -3.34 3.51
CA SER A 119 17.26 -3.07 2.12
C SER A 119 16.13 -2.24 1.49
N GLU A 120 16.44 -1.32 0.58
CA GLU A 120 15.40 -0.55 -0.13
C GLU A 120 14.38 -1.45 -0.87
N GLU A 121 14.74 -2.72 -1.03
CA GLU A 121 13.96 -3.80 -1.63
C GLU A 121 12.78 -4.23 -0.73
N GLU A 122 12.88 -4.11 0.60
CA GLU A 122 11.78 -4.37 1.53
C GLU A 122 10.78 -3.21 1.65
N LYS A 123 11.13 -1.99 1.19
CA LYS A 123 10.14 -0.89 1.06
C LYS A 123 9.00 -1.25 0.10
N VAL A 124 9.23 -2.20 -0.80
CA VAL A 124 8.26 -2.71 -1.78
C VAL A 124 7.21 -3.62 -1.11
N ALA A 125 7.51 -4.21 0.05
CA ALA A 125 6.60 -5.13 0.74
C ALA A 125 5.40 -4.45 1.42
N PHE A 126 5.38 -3.11 1.48
CA PHE A 126 4.28 -2.30 2.03
C PHE A 126 3.57 -1.44 0.98
N VAL A 127 3.63 -1.83 -0.29
CA VAL A 127 2.81 -1.19 -1.34
C VAL A 127 1.42 -1.79 -1.27
N ASN A 128 0.40 -0.95 -1.08
CA ASN A 128 -1.01 -1.39 -1.09
C ASN A 128 -1.36 -2.06 -2.42
N ASP A 129 -2.19 -3.10 -2.37
CA ASP A 129 -2.72 -3.82 -3.54
C ASP A 129 -3.20 -2.85 -4.65
N ASP A 130 -3.95 -1.82 -4.25
CA ASP A 130 -4.51 -0.80 -5.15
C ASP A 130 -3.41 0.00 -5.88
N THR A 131 -2.31 0.30 -5.20
CA THR A 131 -1.19 1.05 -5.79
C THR A 131 -0.46 0.21 -6.84
N ILE A 132 -0.27 -1.09 -6.58
CA ILE A 132 0.35 -2.00 -7.55
C ILE A 132 -0.54 -2.13 -8.79
N VAL A 133 -1.84 -2.37 -8.59
CA VAL A 133 -2.79 -2.53 -9.72
C VAL A 133 -2.86 -1.25 -10.55
N THR A 134 -2.90 -0.07 -9.90
CA THR A 134 -2.88 1.22 -10.59
C THR A 134 -1.64 1.37 -11.45
N TRP A 135 -0.44 1.13 -10.87
CA TRP A 135 0.81 1.22 -11.61
C TRP A 135 0.90 0.23 -12.78
N VAL A 136 0.43 -1.01 -12.59
CA VAL A 136 0.40 -2.02 -13.64
C VAL A 136 -0.48 -1.55 -14.80
N ASN A 137 -1.68 -1.06 -14.50
CA ASN A 137 -2.62 -0.60 -15.52
C ASN A 137 -2.13 0.65 -16.25
N ASP A 138 -1.52 1.60 -15.54
CA ASP A 138 -0.91 2.78 -16.15
C ASP A 138 0.23 2.38 -17.12
N THR A 139 1.09 1.46 -16.70
CA THR A 139 2.21 0.97 -17.50
C THR A 139 1.74 0.23 -18.76
N LEU A 140 0.72 -0.64 -18.61
CA LEU A 140 0.12 -1.36 -19.74
C LEU A 140 -0.60 -0.42 -20.70
N THR A 141 -1.34 0.56 -20.19
CA THR A 141 -2.05 1.56 -21.00
C THR A 141 -1.08 2.41 -21.81
N GLN A 142 0.03 2.85 -21.21
CA GLN A 142 1.08 3.59 -21.93
C GLN A 142 1.72 2.77 -23.05
N ALA A 143 1.77 1.45 -22.92
CA ALA A 143 2.24 0.53 -23.95
C ALA A 143 1.15 0.10 -24.95
N GLY A 144 -0.09 0.60 -24.82
CA GLY A 144 -1.22 0.21 -25.67
C GLY A 144 -1.70 -1.24 -25.46
N LYS A 145 -1.50 -1.78 -24.25
CA LYS A 145 -1.84 -3.16 -23.86
C LYS A 145 -3.08 -3.21 -22.98
N GLY A 146 -3.68 -4.40 -22.85
CA GLY A 146 -4.85 -4.62 -21.99
C GLY A 146 -4.51 -4.53 -20.50
N THR A 147 -5.47 -4.05 -19.70
CA THR A 147 -5.34 -3.88 -18.23
C THR A 147 -5.95 -5.04 -17.45
N ILE A 148 -5.67 -5.10 -16.14
CA ILE A 148 -6.29 -6.07 -15.21
C ILE A 148 -7.25 -5.39 -14.24
N SER A 149 -8.28 -6.11 -13.80
CA SER A 149 -9.20 -5.63 -12.75
C SER A 149 -8.65 -5.82 -11.33
N GLY A 150 -7.61 -6.64 -11.15
CA GLY A 150 -6.95 -6.92 -9.88
C GLY A 150 -6.25 -8.28 -9.86
N PHE A 151 -5.72 -8.71 -8.72
CA PHE A 151 -4.93 -9.96 -8.62
C PHE A 151 -5.75 -11.27 -8.72
N LYS A 152 -7.07 -11.16 -8.87
CA LYS A 152 -8.00 -12.28 -9.10
C LYS A 152 -8.52 -12.33 -10.55
N ASP A 153 -8.00 -11.47 -11.42
CA ASP A 153 -8.44 -11.38 -12.80
C ASP A 153 -8.12 -12.68 -13.56
N GLY A 154 -9.15 -13.29 -14.15
CA GLY A 154 -9.03 -14.56 -14.86
C GLY A 154 -8.13 -14.49 -16.11
N SER A 155 -7.91 -13.31 -16.68
CA SER A 155 -6.97 -13.12 -17.79
C SER A 155 -5.52 -13.46 -17.40
N ILE A 156 -5.18 -13.38 -16.10
CA ILE A 156 -3.85 -13.70 -15.58
C ILE A 156 -3.51 -15.18 -15.78
N ALA A 157 -4.51 -16.07 -15.82
CA ALA A 157 -4.31 -17.49 -16.09
C ALA A 157 -3.67 -17.76 -17.46
N THR A 158 -3.84 -16.84 -18.42
CA THR A 158 -3.19 -16.91 -19.74
C THR A 158 -1.74 -16.43 -19.74
N SER A 159 -1.30 -15.81 -18.64
CA SER A 159 -0.05 -15.06 -18.48
C SER A 159 0.12 -13.84 -19.38
N MET A 160 -0.87 -13.49 -20.22
CA MET A 160 -0.78 -12.36 -21.14
C MET A 160 -0.55 -11.01 -20.44
N PRO A 161 -1.27 -10.66 -19.35
CA PRO A 161 -0.98 -9.41 -18.65
C PRO A 161 0.44 -9.34 -18.06
N VAL A 162 0.98 -10.48 -17.63
CA VAL A 162 2.34 -10.57 -17.07
C VAL A 162 3.38 -10.39 -18.19
N LEU A 163 3.16 -11.04 -19.34
CA LEU A 163 4.03 -10.94 -20.52
C LEU A 163 4.03 -9.52 -21.10
N ASP A 164 2.85 -8.94 -21.29
CA ASP A 164 2.70 -7.57 -21.78
C ASP A 164 3.35 -6.55 -20.83
N LEU A 165 3.26 -6.76 -19.52
CA LEU A 165 3.92 -5.89 -18.56
C LEU A 165 5.45 -6.01 -18.63
N ILE A 166 6.00 -7.22 -18.80
CA ILE A 166 7.44 -7.42 -18.99
C ILE A 166 7.93 -6.69 -20.24
N ASP A 167 7.18 -6.79 -21.34
CA ASP A 167 7.53 -6.08 -22.58
C ASP A 167 7.38 -4.56 -22.43
N ALA A 168 6.39 -4.07 -21.69
CA ALA A 168 6.26 -2.65 -21.39
C ALA A 168 7.44 -2.12 -20.54
N ILE A 169 7.93 -2.89 -19.57
CA ILE A 169 9.10 -2.53 -18.74
C ILE A 169 10.40 -2.57 -19.55
N GLN A 170 10.52 -3.54 -20.45
CA GLN A 170 11.69 -3.70 -21.31
C GLN A 170 11.26 -4.14 -22.72
N PRO A 171 11.00 -3.18 -23.62
CA PRO A 171 10.54 -3.46 -24.97
C PRO A 171 11.46 -4.41 -25.72
N GLY A 172 10.87 -5.40 -26.41
CA GLY A 172 11.60 -6.43 -27.17
C GLY A 172 12.12 -7.57 -26.31
N SER A 173 11.72 -7.66 -25.03
CA SER A 173 12.07 -8.80 -24.18
C SER A 173 11.23 -10.02 -24.51
N ILE A 174 9.98 -9.81 -24.91
CA ILE A 174 9.04 -10.89 -25.18
C ILE A 174 9.01 -11.20 -26.67
N ARG A 175 9.10 -12.49 -27.01
CA ARG A 175 8.86 -12.98 -28.37
C ARG A 175 7.46 -13.57 -28.44
N TYR A 176 6.51 -12.77 -28.93
CA TYR A 176 5.11 -13.16 -29.03
C TYR A 176 4.88 -14.35 -29.97
N ASP A 177 5.77 -14.60 -30.94
CA ASP A 177 5.70 -15.75 -31.83
C ASP A 177 5.82 -17.11 -31.12
N LEU A 178 6.37 -17.12 -29.90
CA LEU A 178 6.51 -18.32 -29.07
C LEU A 178 5.34 -18.54 -28.11
N ILE A 179 4.40 -17.61 -28.08
CA ILE A 179 3.29 -17.59 -27.13
C ILE A 179 2.02 -17.96 -27.87
N LYS A 180 1.29 -18.94 -27.36
CA LYS A 180 -0.05 -19.22 -27.86
C LYS A 180 -1.03 -18.27 -27.18
N VAL A 181 -1.95 -17.70 -27.96
CA VAL A 181 -2.95 -16.73 -27.48
C VAL A 181 -4.39 -17.20 -27.66
N GLU A 182 -4.63 -18.13 -28.58
CA GLU A 182 -5.96 -18.68 -28.88
C GLU A 182 -6.04 -20.16 -28.49
N ASP A 183 -7.25 -20.64 -28.19
CA ASP A 183 -7.54 -22.03 -27.84
C ASP A 183 -6.58 -22.62 -26.79
N LEU A 184 -6.41 -21.87 -25.69
CA LEU A 184 -5.47 -22.19 -24.62
C LEU A 184 -5.94 -23.40 -23.80
N THR A 185 -5.29 -24.53 -24.01
CA THR A 185 -5.35 -25.68 -23.12
C THR A 185 -4.60 -25.38 -21.80
N GLU A 186 -4.86 -26.17 -20.76
CA GLU A 186 -4.15 -26.03 -19.48
C GLU A 186 -2.62 -26.20 -19.64
N GLU A 187 -2.18 -27.05 -20.57
CA GLU A 187 -0.76 -27.22 -20.89
C GLU A 187 -0.17 -25.95 -21.51
N GLU A 188 -0.92 -25.27 -22.38
CA GLU A 188 -0.48 -24.04 -23.04
C GLU A 188 -0.45 -22.86 -22.09
N LYS A 189 -1.44 -22.74 -21.19
CA LYS A 189 -1.39 -21.77 -20.09
C LYS A 189 -0.15 -21.98 -19.22
N LEU A 190 0.16 -23.23 -18.90
CA LEU A 190 1.34 -23.58 -18.12
C LEU A 190 2.64 -23.25 -18.86
N ASN A 191 2.71 -23.49 -20.17
CA ASN A 191 3.86 -23.12 -20.99
C ASN A 191 4.04 -21.60 -21.09
N ASN A 192 2.96 -20.85 -21.25
CA ASN A 192 2.98 -19.39 -21.20
C ASN A 192 3.46 -18.88 -19.84
N ALA A 193 2.99 -19.47 -18.73
CA ALA A 193 3.41 -19.09 -17.38
C ALA A 193 4.89 -19.39 -17.11
N LYS A 194 5.40 -20.55 -17.55
CA LYS A 194 6.83 -20.90 -17.51
C LYS A 194 7.67 -19.87 -18.27
N TYR A 195 7.19 -19.47 -19.45
CA TYR A 195 7.87 -18.45 -20.25
C TYR A 195 7.85 -17.09 -19.55
N ALA A 196 6.71 -16.65 -19.03
CA ALA A 196 6.57 -15.38 -18.32
C ALA A 196 7.50 -15.28 -17.11
N ILE A 197 7.58 -16.31 -16.26
CA ILE A 197 8.47 -16.32 -15.10
C ILE A 197 9.94 -16.30 -15.52
N SER A 198 10.29 -17.05 -16.56
CA SER A 198 11.66 -17.06 -17.10
C SER A 198 12.05 -15.67 -17.61
N MET A 199 11.13 -15.00 -18.32
CA MET A 199 11.35 -13.66 -18.85
C MET A 199 11.40 -12.59 -17.76
N ALA A 200 10.55 -12.69 -16.73
CA ALA A 200 10.60 -11.80 -15.57
C ALA A 200 11.97 -11.87 -14.87
N ARG A 201 12.49 -13.08 -14.64
CA ARG A 201 13.82 -13.28 -14.06
C ARG A 201 14.93 -12.77 -14.99
N LYS A 202 14.80 -12.99 -16.30
CA LYS A 202 15.77 -12.50 -17.30
C LYS A 202 15.89 -10.98 -17.31
N ILE A 203 14.79 -10.25 -17.10
CA ILE A 203 14.85 -8.78 -16.97
C ILE A 203 15.34 -8.33 -15.59
N GLY A 204 15.57 -9.26 -14.64
CA GLY A 204 16.10 -8.96 -13.31
C GLY A 204 15.04 -8.83 -12.20
N ALA A 205 13.79 -9.22 -12.46
CA ALA A 205 12.77 -9.28 -11.42
C ALA A 205 12.96 -10.54 -10.56
N ARG A 206 12.98 -10.38 -9.23
CA ARG A 206 13.18 -11.49 -8.28
C ARG A 206 11.88 -12.25 -8.01
N VAL A 207 11.34 -12.91 -9.03
CA VAL A 207 10.06 -13.63 -8.94
C VAL A 207 10.23 -15.02 -8.32
N TYR A 208 9.52 -15.25 -7.20
CA TYR A 208 9.51 -16.52 -6.47
C TYR A 208 8.30 -17.42 -6.76
N ALA A 209 7.30 -16.91 -7.48
CA ALA A 209 6.11 -17.69 -7.85
C ALA A 209 6.44 -18.85 -8.79
N LEU A 210 5.61 -19.90 -8.71
CA LEU A 210 5.63 -21.02 -9.64
C LEU A 210 4.68 -20.74 -10.83
N PRO A 211 4.93 -21.35 -12.01
CA PRO A 211 4.03 -21.23 -13.15
C PRO A 211 2.58 -21.57 -12.83
N GLU A 212 2.37 -22.62 -12.03
CA GLU A 212 1.07 -23.09 -11.59
C GLU A 212 0.32 -22.02 -10.77
N ASP A 213 1.03 -21.18 -10.03
CA ASP A 213 0.42 -20.10 -9.25
C ASP A 213 -0.21 -19.01 -10.14
N LEU A 214 0.31 -18.80 -11.35
CA LEU A 214 -0.28 -17.90 -12.35
C LEU A 214 -1.49 -18.54 -13.03
N VAL A 215 -1.35 -19.81 -13.44
CA VAL A 215 -2.44 -20.56 -14.10
C VAL A 215 -3.66 -20.69 -13.19
N GLU A 216 -3.44 -20.98 -11.90
CA GLU A 216 -4.49 -21.07 -10.88
C GLU A 216 -4.91 -19.71 -10.31
N VAL A 217 -4.29 -18.61 -10.73
CA VAL A 217 -4.55 -17.23 -10.28
C VAL A 217 -4.53 -17.12 -8.75
N LYS A 218 -3.47 -17.61 -8.10
CA LYS A 218 -3.32 -17.52 -6.65
C LYS A 218 -3.02 -16.07 -6.23
N PRO A 219 -3.94 -15.35 -5.56
CA PRO A 219 -3.86 -13.89 -5.48
C PRO A 219 -2.59 -13.38 -4.78
N LYS A 220 -2.17 -14.07 -3.71
CA LYS A 220 -0.94 -13.73 -2.97
C LYS A 220 0.31 -13.89 -3.84
N MET A 221 0.38 -14.96 -4.63
CA MET A 221 1.53 -15.22 -5.50
C MET A 221 1.54 -14.27 -6.70
N VAL A 222 0.39 -14.07 -7.33
CA VAL A 222 0.18 -13.10 -8.42
C VAL A 222 0.59 -11.68 -7.99
N MET A 223 0.15 -11.24 -6.81
CA MET A 223 0.54 -9.95 -6.24
C MET A 223 2.07 -9.84 -6.13
N THR A 224 2.75 -10.86 -5.61
CA THR A 224 4.22 -10.83 -5.50
C THR A 224 4.90 -10.75 -6.85
N VAL A 225 4.34 -11.37 -7.91
CA VAL A 225 4.88 -11.25 -9.28
C VAL A 225 4.80 -9.81 -9.77
N PHE A 226 3.63 -9.18 -9.67
CA PHE A 226 3.43 -7.79 -10.09
C PHE A 226 4.25 -6.80 -9.26
N ALA A 227 4.35 -7.00 -7.94
CA ALA A 227 5.22 -6.21 -7.07
C ALA A 227 6.69 -6.31 -7.48
N CYS A 228 7.19 -7.51 -7.79
CA CYS A 228 8.56 -7.70 -8.26
C CYS A 228 8.82 -7.02 -9.61
N LEU A 229 7.83 -7.04 -10.52
CA LEU A 229 7.91 -6.36 -11.81
C LEU A 229 7.88 -4.84 -11.64
N MET A 230 7.01 -4.32 -10.76
CA MET A 230 6.95 -2.91 -10.39
C MET A 230 8.28 -2.41 -9.82
N ALA A 231 8.85 -3.13 -8.86
CA ALA A 231 10.17 -2.82 -8.32
C ALA A 231 11.26 -2.76 -9.41
N ARG A 232 11.16 -3.61 -10.44
CA ARG A 232 12.09 -3.60 -11.57
C ARG A 232 11.86 -2.44 -12.55
N GLY A 233 10.59 -2.09 -12.80
CA GLY A 233 10.20 -0.98 -13.67
C GLY A 233 10.57 0.38 -13.09
N MET A 234 10.33 0.59 -11.80
CA MET A 234 10.60 1.86 -11.12
C MET A 234 12.10 2.17 -10.98
N LYS A 235 12.98 1.15 -10.90
CA LYS A 235 14.45 1.34 -10.87
C LYS A 235 15.05 1.90 -12.16
N ARG A 236 14.26 2.02 -13.23
CA ARG A 236 14.73 2.43 -14.56
C ARG A 236 14.46 3.91 -14.88
N VAL A 237 13.80 4.63 -13.97
CA VAL A 237 13.57 6.09 -14.02
C VAL A 237 14.52 6.74 -13.03
#